data_AF-A0A4Y2RYV2-F1
#
_entry.id   AF-A0A4Y2RYV2-F1
#
_cell.length_a   1.000
_cell.length_b   1.000
_cell.length_c   1.000
_cell.angle_alpha   90.00
_cell.angle_beta   90.00
_cell.angle_gamma   90.00
#
_symmetry.space_group_name_H-M   'P 1'
#
loop_
_entity.id
_entity.type
_entity.pdbx_description
1 polymer ?
#
loop_
_entity_poly.entity_id
_entity_poly.type
_entity_poly.pdbx_seq_one_letter_code
_entity_poly.pdbx_strand_id
1 'polypeptide(L)'
;MNDIPKQNNITLSLYADDTAIIAQGKSPQTFIPALQKYILSLETWLTNWKIQLNVDKTEAIIFSKITNCPEVKLFGSPIPWKNEVKYLGVILDRGLTFKSHIEHSREKFNNAFRCQYSLICRNSRLSLNNKLLIYLAYLRPILTYASPVWACTAKYHLNKLEVLENKTIRMITNACWYQRNVDLRQALKIPSLKEFIQKIAENSLKKSLILTILL
;
A
#
# COMPACT_ATOMS: atom_id res chain seq x y z
N MET A 1 14.28 -7.48 21.72
CA MET A 1 14.78 -7.21 20.35
C MET A 1 15.61 -5.92 20.33
N ASN A 2 16.51 -5.74 21.30
CA ASN A 2 17.26 -4.48 21.49
C ASN A 2 18.67 -4.52 20.88
N ASP A 3 19.13 -5.68 20.42
CA ASP A 3 20.52 -5.92 20.00
C ASP A 3 20.74 -5.84 18.49
N ILE A 4 19.71 -5.46 17.72
CA ILE A 4 19.86 -5.25 16.29
C ILE A 4 20.72 -4.00 16.08
N PRO A 5 21.75 -4.04 15.20
CA PRO A 5 22.60 -2.88 14.95
C PRO A 5 21.74 -1.66 14.58
N LYS A 6 22.03 -0.53 15.21
CA LYS A 6 21.41 0.76 14.89
C LYS A 6 22.49 1.65 14.28
N GLN A 7 22.15 2.34 13.19
CA GLN A 7 23.05 3.27 12.53
C GLN A 7 22.29 4.53 12.12
N ASN A 8 22.91 5.69 12.27
CA ASN A 8 22.32 6.96 11.85
C ASN A 8 22.04 6.93 10.33
N ASN A 9 20.88 7.47 9.93
CA ASN A 9 20.35 7.47 8.56
C ASN A 9 19.93 6.10 7.99
N ILE A 10 19.87 5.07 8.84
CA ILE A 10 19.32 3.76 8.48
C ILE A 10 18.16 3.45 9.43
N THR A 11 16.97 3.29 8.87
CA THR A 11 15.77 2.90 9.60
C THR A 11 15.45 1.45 9.28
N LEU A 12 15.25 0.65 10.32
CA LEU A 12 14.83 -0.73 10.20
C LEU A 12 13.33 -0.83 10.51
N SER A 13 12.58 -1.46 9.61
CA SER A 13 11.16 -1.75 9.79
C SER A 13 10.96 -3.26 9.73
N LEU A 14 10.46 -3.84 10.83
CA LEU A 14 10.23 -5.27 10.98
C LEU A 14 8.74 -5.52 11.15
N TYR A 15 8.21 -6.46 10.38
CA TYR A 15 6.84 -6.93 10.54
C TYR A 15 6.79 -8.43 10.26
N ALA A 16 6.55 -9.23 11.31
CA ALA A 16 6.67 -10.69 11.24
C ALA A 16 8.01 -11.13 10.60
N ASP A 17 7.96 -11.80 9.45
CA ASP A 17 9.11 -12.24 8.66
C ASP A 17 9.62 -11.18 7.67
N ASP A 18 8.81 -10.17 7.36
CA ASP A 18 9.18 -9.08 6.45
C ASP A 18 10.11 -8.07 7.14
N THR A 19 11.31 -7.91 6.58
CA THR A 19 12.30 -6.93 7.03
C THR A 19 12.57 -5.90 5.93
N ALA A 20 12.41 -4.62 6.24
CA ALA A 20 12.75 -3.52 5.35
C ALA A 20 13.84 -2.64 5.96
N ILE A 21 14.88 -2.37 5.17
CA ILE A 21 15.99 -1.48 5.54
C ILE A 21 15.87 -0.23 4.67
N ILE A 22 15.74 0.93 5.32
CA ILE A 22 15.59 2.21 4.66
C ILE A 22 16.86 3.01 4.92
N ALA A 23 17.66 3.25 3.88
CA ALA A 23 18.81 4.16 3.95
C ALA A 23 18.47 5.50 3.31
N GLN A 24 18.89 6.59 3.95
CA GLN A 24 18.69 7.95 3.45
C GLN A 24 20.03 8.66 3.23
N GLY A 25 20.14 9.42 2.15
CA GLY A 25 21.32 10.23 1.88
C GLY A 25 21.19 11.08 0.62
N LYS A 26 22.13 12.02 0.45
CA LYS A 26 22.11 12.99 -0.67
C LYS A 26 22.49 12.38 -2.01
N SER A 27 23.37 11.37 -2.00
CA SER A 27 23.86 10.71 -3.20
C SER A 27 23.98 9.19 -2.98
N PRO A 28 23.65 8.35 -3.99
CA PRO A 28 23.90 6.91 -3.98
C PRO A 28 25.33 6.53 -3.66
N GLN A 29 26.31 7.32 -4.13
CA GLN A 29 27.73 7.05 -3.82
C GLN A 29 28.06 7.21 -2.33
N THR A 30 27.25 7.97 -1.58
CA THR A 30 27.47 8.21 -0.15
C THR A 30 26.69 7.24 0.73
N PHE A 31 25.42 6.96 0.42
CA PHE A 31 24.58 6.14 1.29
C PHE A 31 24.68 4.64 1.00
N ILE A 32 25.00 4.22 -0.24
CA ILE A 32 25.12 2.79 -0.56
C ILE A 32 26.29 2.13 0.18
N PRO A 33 27.50 2.74 0.27
CA PRO A 33 28.56 2.17 1.11
C PRO A 33 28.17 2.07 2.60
N ALA A 34 27.45 3.07 3.10
CA ALA A 34 26.94 3.06 4.48
C ALA A 34 25.89 1.95 4.69
N LEU A 35 25.01 1.73 3.70
CA LEU A 35 24.04 0.64 3.68
C LEU A 35 24.75 -0.72 3.61
N GLN A 36 25.77 -0.88 2.77
CA GLN A 36 26.53 -2.13 2.67
C GLN A 36 27.24 -2.46 3.99
N LYS A 37 27.84 -1.47 4.66
CA LYS A 37 28.44 -1.64 5.99
C LYS A 37 27.42 -2.10 7.03
N TYR A 38 26.21 -1.53 6.97
CA TYR A 38 25.10 -1.94 7.83
C TYR A 38 24.65 -3.38 7.54
N ILE A 39 24.50 -3.73 6.26
CA ILE A 39 24.14 -5.08 5.83
C ILE A 39 25.15 -6.10 6.36
N LEU A 40 26.45 -5.85 6.27
CA LEU A 40 27.48 -6.75 6.83
C LEU A 40 27.35 -6.94 8.35
N SER A 41 27.02 -5.87 9.08
CA SER A 41 26.77 -5.94 10.53
C SER A 41 25.51 -6.74 10.82
N LEU A 42 24.48 -6.57 9.99
CA LEU A 42 23.22 -7.29 10.08
C LEU A 42 23.38 -8.77 9.73
N GLU A 43 24.19 -9.12 8.73
CA GLU A 43 24.56 -10.51 8.39
C GLU A 43 25.21 -11.20 9.57
N THR A 44 26.19 -10.56 10.20
CA THR A 44 26.87 -11.09 11.39
C THR A 44 25.87 -11.36 12.52
N TRP A 45 24.94 -10.42 12.74
CA TRP A 45 23.86 -10.59 13.71
C TRP A 45 22.94 -11.76 13.33
N LEU A 46 22.46 -11.83 12.09
CA LEU A 46 21.60 -12.94 11.63
C LEU A 46 22.27 -14.30 11.81
N THR A 47 23.56 -14.41 11.51
CA THR A 47 24.33 -15.64 11.71
C THR A 47 24.42 -16.02 13.19
N ASN A 48 24.69 -15.05 14.08
CA ASN A 48 24.73 -15.29 15.53
C ASN A 48 23.39 -15.77 16.07
N TRP A 49 22.29 -15.23 15.55
CA TRP A 49 20.92 -15.60 15.93
C TRP A 49 20.37 -16.79 15.14
N LYS A 50 21.15 -17.39 14.24
CA LYS A 50 20.77 -18.53 13.37
C LYS A 50 19.50 -18.25 12.55
N ILE A 51 19.32 -17.01 12.12
CA ILE A 51 18.21 -16.58 11.27
C ILE A 51 18.65 -16.68 9.81
N GLN A 52 17.92 -17.47 9.02
CA GLN A 52 18.18 -17.62 7.59
C GLN A 52 17.30 -16.66 6.78
N LEU A 53 17.94 -15.74 6.04
CA LEU A 53 17.24 -14.88 5.08
C LEU A 53 17.10 -15.58 3.73
N ASN A 54 15.98 -15.31 3.06
CA ASN A 54 15.79 -15.69 1.67
C ASN A 54 16.36 -14.59 0.75
N VAL A 55 17.60 -14.80 0.32
CA VAL A 55 18.33 -13.84 -0.53
C VAL A 55 17.62 -13.66 -1.88
N ASP A 56 17.04 -14.72 -2.45
CA ASP A 56 16.36 -14.68 -3.74
C ASP A 56 15.07 -13.85 -3.71
N LYS A 57 14.43 -13.75 -2.54
CA LYS A 57 13.26 -12.89 -2.31
C LYS A 57 13.63 -11.45 -1.95
N THR A 58 14.90 -11.17 -1.70
CA THR A 58 15.34 -9.84 -1.29
C THR A 58 15.43 -8.95 -2.53
N GLU A 59 14.74 -7.81 -2.47
CA GLU A 59 14.68 -6.84 -3.57
C GLU A 59 15.07 -5.47 -3.04
N ALA A 60 15.69 -4.65 -3.90
CA ALA A 60 16.05 -3.29 -3.55
C ALA A 60 15.41 -2.29 -4.52
N ILE A 61 14.97 -1.15 -4.00
CA ILE A 61 14.39 -0.05 -4.77
C ILE A 61 15.01 1.27 -4.32
N ILE A 62 15.17 2.20 -5.26
CA ILE A 62 15.65 3.55 -4.98
C ILE A 62 14.56 4.54 -5.36
N PHE A 63 14.07 5.29 -4.38
CA PHE A 63 13.06 6.34 -4.58
C PHE A 63 13.69 7.64 -5.11
N SER A 64 14.34 7.57 -6.28
CA SER A 64 14.98 8.71 -6.94
C SER A 64 15.08 8.48 -8.45
N LYS A 65 15.22 9.56 -9.22
CA LYS A 65 15.46 9.52 -10.68
C LYS A 65 16.84 8.99 -11.07
N ILE A 66 17.73 8.77 -10.09
CA ILE A 66 19.10 8.30 -10.34
C ILE A 66 19.11 6.84 -10.78
N THR A 67 19.62 6.57 -11.98
CA THR A 67 19.65 5.24 -12.61
C THR A 67 20.95 4.48 -12.34
N ASN A 68 22.06 5.18 -12.15
CA ASN A 68 23.36 4.56 -11.92
C ASN A 68 23.61 4.41 -10.41
N CYS A 69 23.46 3.20 -9.91
CA CYS A 69 23.60 2.90 -8.48
C CYS A 69 24.58 1.74 -8.29
N PRO A 70 25.55 1.88 -7.37
CA PRO A 70 26.43 0.77 -7.03
C PRO A 70 25.65 -0.47 -6.58
N GLU A 71 26.26 -1.62 -6.83
CA GLU A 71 25.74 -2.92 -6.42
C GLU A 71 25.69 -3.03 -4.89
N VAL A 72 24.62 -3.63 -4.38
CA VAL A 72 24.47 -3.99 -2.96
C VAL A 72 24.44 -5.51 -2.89
N LYS A 73 25.18 -6.07 -1.95
CA LYS A 73 25.31 -7.52 -1.77
C LYS A 73 24.78 -7.94 -0.40
N LEU A 74 24.07 -9.06 -0.37
CA LEU A 74 23.61 -9.74 0.83
C LEU A 74 24.13 -11.18 0.82
N PHE A 75 24.88 -11.57 1.84
CA PHE A 75 25.62 -12.83 1.94
C PHE A 75 26.47 -13.12 0.69
N GLY A 76 27.08 -12.07 0.13
CA GLY A 76 27.90 -12.14 -1.09
C GLY A 76 27.13 -12.14 -2.41
N SER A 77 25.80 -12.34 -2.39
CA SER A 77 24.97 -12.35 -3.60
C SER A 77 24.46 -10.94 -3.93
N PRO A 78 24.43 -10.53 -5.22
CA PRO A 78 23.82 -9.27 -5.65
C PRO A 78 22.34 -9.19 -5.32
N ILE A 79 21.90 -8.05 -4.78
CA ILE A 79 20.48 -7.73 -4.67
C ILE A 79 20.04 -6.99 -5.94
N PRO A 80 19.02 -7.48 -6.68
CA PRO A 80 18.55 -6.82 -7.88
C PRO A 80 17.84 -5.50 -7.56
N TRP A 81 18.24 -4.43 -8.25
CA TRP A 81 17.51 -3.17 -8.26
C TRP A 81 16.25 -3.27 -9.10
N LYS A 82 15.07 -3.07 -8.51
CA LYS A 82 13.78 -3.08 -9.18
C LYS A 82 13.17 -1.68 -9.23
N ASN A 83 12.33 -1.45 -10.24
CA ASN A 83 11.54 -0.21 -10.35
C ASN A 83 10.24 -0.26 -9.53
N GLU A 84 9.81 -1.46 -9.15
CA GLU A 84 8.63 -1.71 -8.33
C GLU A 84 8.95 -2.85 -7.36
N VAL A 85 8.56 -2.69 -6.10
CA VAL A 85 8.69 -3.71 -5.06
C VAL A 85 7.40 -3.82 -4.27
N LYS A 86 7.11 -5.01 -3.75
CA LYS A 86 5.93 -5.24 -2.91
C LYS A 86 6.35 -5.37 -1.46
N TYR A 87 5.81 -4.52 -0.59
CA TYR A 87 6.06 -4.56 0.85
C TYR A 87 4.74 -4.49 1.61
N LEU A 88 4.47 -5.46 2.50
CA LEU A 88 3.23 -5.57 3.27
C LEU A 88 1.96 -5.41 2.42
N GLY A 89 1.95 -6.03 1.23
CA GLY A 89 0.81 -5.96 0.32
C GLY A 89 0.65 -4.65 -0.45
N VAL A 90 1.54 -3.67 -0.27
CA VAL A 90 1.58 -2.40 -1.01
C VAL A 90 2.65 -2.47 -2.09
N ILE A 91 2.29 -2.08 -3.32
CA ILE A 91 3.25 -1.98 -4.42
C ILE A 91 3.84 -0.57 -4.44
N LEU A 92 5.15 -0.46 -4.20
CA LEU A 92 5.89 0.78 -4.22
C LEU A 92 6.63 0.91 -5.54
N ASP A 93 6.25 1.89 -6.35
CA ASP A 93 7.00 2.25 -7.56
C ASP A 93 8.07 3.28 -7.23
N ARG A 94 9.08 3.34 -8.08
CA ARG A 94 10.24 4.23 -7.96
C ARG A 94 9.88 5.70 -7.74
N GLY A 95 8.79 6.15 -8.36
CA GLY A 95 8.31 7.53 -8.28
C GLY A 95 7.30 7.78 -7.16
N LEU A 96 6.95 6.76 -6.36
CA LEU A 96 5.87 6.80 -5.38
C LEU A 96 4.56 7.35 -5.98
N THR A 97 4.31 7.03 -7.25
CA THR A 97 3.06 7.40 -7.94
C THR A 97 1.91 6.46 -7.59
N PHE A 98 2.23 5.28 -7.06
CA PHE A 98 1.36 4.16 -6.73
C PHE A 98 0.44 3.73 -7.87
N LYS A 99 0.83 4.01 -9.12
CA LYS A 99 0.05 3.66 -10.32
C LYS A 99 -0.21 2.15 -10.36
N SER A 100 0.84 1.34 -10.20
CA SER A 100 0.78 -0.12 -10.26
C SER A 100 -0.01 -0.70 -9.09
N HIS A 101 0.10 -0.10 -7.89
CA HIS A 101 -0.72 -0.47 -6.73
C HIS A 101 -2.21 -0.23 -6.94
N ILE A 102 -2.58 0.93 -7.49
CA ILE A 102 -3.97 1.30 -7.75
C ILE A 102 -4.57 0.40 -8.83
N GLU A 103 -3.79 0.05 -9.85
CA GLU A 103 -4.22 -0.87 -10.90
C GLU A 103 -4.43 -2.29 -10.35
N HIS A 104 -3.48 -2.79 -9.56
CA HIS A 104 -3.61 -4.08 -8.88
C HIS A 104 -4.82 -4.13 -7.93
N SER A 105 -5.06 -3.06 -7.17
CA SER A 105 -6.22 -2.94 -6.27
C SER A 105 -7.54 -2.94 -7.05
N ARG A 106 -7.57 -2.28 -8.20
CA ARG A 106 -8.72 -2.28 -9.12
C ARG A 106 -8.98 -3.68 -9.69
N GLU A 107 -7.97 -4.40 -10.11
CA GLU A 107 -8.12 -5.77 -10.61
C GLU A 107 -8.64 -6.71 -9.52
N LYS A 108 -8.05 -6.64 -8.32
CA LYS A 108 -8.51 -7.41 -7.16
C LYS A 108 -9.97 -7.11 -6.81
N PHE A 109 -10.35 -5.83 -6.84
CA PHE A 109 -11.74 -5.41 -6.67
C PHE A 109 -12.65 -5.98 -7.75
N ASN A 110 -12.27 -5.89 -9.02
CA ASN A 110 -13.09 -6.40 -10.13
C ASN A 110 -13.28 -7.92 -10.03
N ASN A 111 -12.24 -8.66 -9.64
CA ASN A 111 -12.34 -10.11 -9.42
C ASN A 111 -13.29 -10.42 -8.26
N ALA A 112 -13.13 -9.74 -7.12
CA ALA A 112 -14.02 -9.89 -5.98
C ALA A 112 -15.48 -9.51 -6.32
N PHE A 113 -15.66 -8.42 -7.07
CA PHE A 113 -16.97 -7.96 -7.53
C PHE A 113 -17.63 -8.97 -8.46
N ARG A 114 -16.88 -9.57 -9.39
CA ARG A 114 -17.38 -10.63 -10.29
C ARG A 114 -17.88 -11.85 -9.50
N CYS A 115 -17.15 -12.27 -8.48
CA CYS A 115 -17.58 -13.37 -7.61
C CYS A 115 -18.90 -13.04 -6.87
N GLN A 116 -19.10 -11.78 -6.50
CA GLN A 116 -20.31 -11.31 -5.80
C GLN A 116 -21.40 -10.78 -6.76
N TYR A 117 -21.20 -10.90 -8.07
CA TYR A 117 -22.07 -10.26 -9.05
C TYR A 117 -23.52 -10.74 -8.95
N SER A 118 -23.73 -12.03 -8.75
CA SER A 118 -25.07 -12.63 -8.58
C SER A 118 -25.85 -12.06 -7.40
N LEU A 119 -25.16 -11.60 -6.35
CA LEU A 119 -25.77 -11.02 -5.16
C LEU A 119 -26.00 -9.51 -5.29
N ILE A 120 -25.11 -8.81 -5.98
CA ILE A 120 -25.12 -7.34 -6.09
C ILE A 120 -25.91 -6.84 -7.29
N CYS A 121 -26.09 -7.65 -8.33
CA CYS A 121 -26.72 -7.23 -9.57
C CYS A 121 -28.14 -6.67 -9.35
N ARG A 122 -28.61 -5.89 -10.32
CA ARG A 122 -29.93 -5.22 -10.27
C ARG A 122 -31.07 -6.21 -10.06
N ASN A 123 -30.98 -7.38 -10.67
CA ASN A 123 -32.01 -8.42 -10.64
C ASN A 123 -31.94 -9.33 -9.39
N SER A 124 -30.92 -9.15 -8.54
CA SER A 124 -30.80 -9.90 -7.30
C SER A 124 -31.95 -9.55 -6.34
N ARG A 125 -32.57 -10.58 -5.76
CA ARG A 125 -33.64 -10.50 -4.75
C ARG A 125 -33.15 -9.98 -3.38
N LEU A 126 -31.84 -9.80 -3.22
CA LEU A 126 -31.25 -9.35 -1.97
C LEU A 126 -31.71 -7.92 -1.64
N SER A 127 -31.99 -7.65 -0.37
CA SER A 127 -32.38 -6.31 0.08
C SER A 127 -31.28 -5.28 -0.18
N LEU A 128 -31.68 -4.01 -0.33
CA LEU A 128 -30.73 -2.91 -0.51
C LEU A 128 -29.66 -2.89 0.60
N ASN A 129 -30.08 -3.05 1.85
CA ASN A 129 -29.19 -3.04 3.01
C ASN A 129 -28.15 -4.17 2.95
N ASN A 130 -28.55 -5.38 2.56
CA ASN A 130 -27.63 -6.50 2.44
C ASN A 130 -26.66 -6.32 1.26
N LYS A 131 -27.11 -5.77 0.13
CA LYS A 131 -26.23 -5.42 -0.99
C LYS A 131 -25.20 -4.36 -0.59
N LEU A 132 -25.63 -3.33 0.16
CA LEU A 132 -24.75 -2.30 0.70
C LEU A 132 -23.76 -2.88 1.71
N LEU A 133 -24.20 -3.82 2.56
CA LEU A 133 -23.33 -4.50 3.51
C LEU A 133 -22.20 -5.25 2.79
N ILE A 134 -22.50 -6.00 1.72
CA ILE A 134 -21.47 -6.67 0.92
C ILE A 134 -20.47 -5.65 0.37
N TYR A 135 -20.95 -4.51 -0.15
CA TYR A 135 -20.07 -3.48 -0.65
C TYR A 135 -19.20 -2.86 0.45
N LEU A 136 -19.79 -2.43 1.57
CA LEU A 136 -19.08 -1.73 2.65
C LEU A 136 -18.14 -2.65 3.43
N ALA A 137 -18.53 -3.90 3.68
CA ALA A 137 -17.79 -4.83 4.52
C ALA A 137 -16.74 -5.64 3.75
N TYR A 138 -16.96 -5.90 2.45
CA TYR A 138 -16.05 -6.76 1.67
C TYR A 138 -15.36 -6.02 0.52
N LEU A 139 -16.11 -5.32 -0.32
CA LEU A 139 -15.54 -4.72 -1.54
C LEU A 139 -14.76 -3.42 -1.27
N ARG A 140 -15.28 -2.53 -0.43
CA ARG A 140 -14.65 -1.24 -0.12
C ARG A 140 -13.30 -1.40 0.60
N PRO A 141 -13.11 -2.35 1.55
CA PRO A 141 -11.80 -2.61 2.16
C PRO A 141 -10.71 -2.98 1.14
N ILE A 142 -11.06 -3.66 0.04
CA ILE A 142 -10.09 -3.99 -1.02
C ILE A 142 -9.54 -2.71 -1.66
N LEU A 143 -10.39 -1.71 -1.90
CA LEU A 143 -9.98 -0.43 -2.49
C LEU A 143 -9.27 0.50 -1.52
N THR A 144 -9.48 0.32 -0.21
CA THR A 144 -9.00 1.23 0.84
C THR A 144 -7.85 0.66 1.65
N TYR A 145 -7.39 -0.54 1.28
CA TYR A 145 -6.24 -1.18 1.90
C TYR A 145 -4.99 -0.30 1.78
N ALA A 146 -4.32 -0.07 2.91
CA ALA A 146 -3.14 0.78 3.03
C ALA A 146 -3.34 2.22 2.51
N SER A 147 -4.57 2.73 2.50
CA SER A 147 -4.87 4.07 1.96
C SER A 147 -4.06 5.21 2.56
N PRO A 148 -3.63 5.21 3.84
CA PRO A 148 -2.72 6.24 4.34
C PRO A 148 -1.43 6.41 3.53
N VAL A 149 -0.91 5.31 2.97
CA VAL A 149 0.38 5.30 2.26
C VAL A 149 0.25 5.95 0.89
N TRP A 150 -0.85 5.68 0.18
CA TRP A 150 -1.09 6.16 -1.19
C TRP A 150 -2.15 7.28 -1.28
N ALA A 151 -2.64 7.80 -0.14
CA ALA A 151 -3.62 8.90 -0.12
C ALA A 151 -3.11 10.17 -0.83
N CYS A 152 -1.79 10.37 -0.85
CA CYS A 152 -1.14 11.52 -1.48
C CYS A 152 -0.94 11.36 -3.01
N THR A 153 -1.47 10.30 -3.62
CA THR A 153 -1.36 10.06 -5.07
C THR A 153 -2.07 11.11 -5.90
N ALA A 154 -1.73 11.17 -7.20
CA ALA A 154 -2.37 12.08 -8.12
C ALA A 154 -3.89 11.84 -8.18
N LYS A 155 -4.66 12.94 -8.18
CA LYS A 155 -6.15 12.92 -8.24
C LYS A 155 -6.68 12.02 -9.35
N TYR A 156 -5.99 11.96 -10.48
CA TYR A 156 -6.34 11.09 -11.60
C TYR A 156 -6.45 9.62 -11.20
N HIS A 157 -5.54 9.09 -10.38
CA HIS A 157 -5.57 7.70 -9.94
C HIS A 157 -6.68 7.44 -8.92
N LEU A 158 -6.91 8.37 -7.99
CA LEU A 158 -8.03 8.30 -7.03
C LEU A 158 -9.38 8.29 -7.75
N ASN A 159 -9.54 9.12 -8.79
CA ASN A 159 -10.75 9.17 -9.59
C ASN A 159 -11.08 7.82 -10.25
N LYS A 160 -10.06 7.03 -10.65
CA LYS A 160 -10.30 5.68 -11.21
C LYS A 160 -10.98 4.77 -10.19
N LEU A 161 -10.58 4.84 -8.92
CA LEU A 161 -11.20 4.05 -7.84
C LEU A 161 -12.61 4.56 -7.52
N GLU A 162 -12.79 5.88 -7.52
CA GLU A 162 -14.11 6.49 -7.27
C GLU A 162 -15.13 6.14 -8.36
N VAL A 163 -14.70 6.02 -9.62
CA VAL A 163 -15.57 5.53 -10.71
C VAL A 163 -16.04 4.10 -10.46
N LEU A 164 -15.21 3.21 -9.92
CA LEU A 164 -15.62 1.84 -9.59
C LEU A 164 -16.68 1.85 -8.49
N GLU A 165 -16.46 2.62 -7.44
CA GLU A 165 -17.41 2.78 -6.36
C GLU A 165 -18.75 3.34 -6.85
N ASN A 166 -18.73 4.39 -7.66
CA ASN A 166 -19.94 4.97 -8.24
C ASN A 166 -20.70 3.95 -9.10
N LYS A 167 -19.99 3.15 -9.91
CA LYS A 167 -20.60 2.06 -10.70
C LYS A 167 -21.28 1.02 -9.79
N THR A 168 -20.61 0.61 -8.72
CA THR A 168 -21.15 -0.37 -7.76
C THR A 168 -22.36 0.18 -7.02
N ILE A 169 -22.30 1.40 -6.49
CA ILE A 169 -23.43 2.04 -5.79
C ILE A 169 -24.65 2.15 -6.72
N ARG A 170 -24.46 2.62 -7.96
CA ARG A 170 -25.54 2.72 -8.94
C ARG A 170 -26.14 1.35 -9.31
N MET A 171 -25.36 0.28 -9.23
CA MET A 171 -25.85 -1.08 -9.45
C MET A 171 -26.71 -1.54 -8.27
N ILE A 172 -26.25 -1.28 -7.05
CA ILE A 172 -26.94 -1.64 -5.81
C ILE A 172 -28.28 -0.90 -5.68
N THR A 173 -28.33 0.39 -5.99
CA THR A 173 -29.54 1.21 -5.89
C THR A 173 -30.46 1.10 -7.10
N ASN A 174 -30.06 0.34 -8.13
CA ASN A 174 -30.75 0.31 -9.43
C ASN A 174 -31.01 1.71 -10.02
N ALA A 175 -30.03 2.61 -9.91
CA ALA A 175 -30.23 4.02 -10.26
C ALA A 175 -30.33 4.29 -11.78
N CYS A 176 -31.26 5.18 -12.15
CA CYS A 176 -31.42 5.73 -13.49
C CYS A 176 -30.27 6.65 -13.88
N TRP A 177 -29.99 6.77 -15.18
CA TRP A 177 -28.82 7.48 -15.72
C TRP A 177 -28.74 8.96 -15.31
N TYR A 178 -29.89 9.62 -15.13
CA TYR A 178 -29.99 11.03 -14.74
C TYR A 178 -29.82 11.29 -13.24
N GLN A 179 -29.86 10.25 -12.39
CA GLN A 179 -29.66 10.42 -10.95
C GLN A 179 -28.18 10.70 -10.66
N ARG A 180 -27.91 11.81 -9.96
CA ARG A 180 -26.54 12.23 -9.64
C ARG A 180 -25.94 11.33 -8.57
N ASN A 181 -24.66 11.03 -8.69
CA ASN A 181 -23.94 10.19 -7.71
C ASN A 181 -23.94 10.80 -6.30
N VAL A 182 -23.94 12.14 -6.20
CA VAL A 182 -23.98 12.86 -4.92
C VAL A 182 -25.30 12.59 -4.19
N ASP A 183 -26.43 12.66 -4.90
CA ASP A 183 -27.76 12.42 -4.32
C ASP A 183 -27.88 10.97 -3.83
N LEU A 184 -27.38 10.00 -4.62
CA LEU A 184 -27.36 8.58 -4.22
C LEU A 184 -26.53 8.35 -2.95
N ARG A 185 -25.35 8.99 -2.86
CA ARG A 185 -24.48 8.90 -1.68
C ARG A 185 -25.12 9.51 -0.45
N GLN A 186 -25.77 10.66 -0.60
CA GLN A 186 -26.46 11.33 0.49
C GLN A 186 -27.64 10.49 1.01
N ALA A 187 -28.45 9.93 0.11
CA ALA A 187 -29.56 9.04 0.46
C ALA A 187 -29.08 7.80 1.23
N LEU A 188 -27.94 7.24 0.84
CA LEU A 188 -27.33 6.06 1.48
C LEU A 188 -26.46 6.40 2.71
N LYS A 189 -26.22 7.69 2.98
CA LYS A 189 -25.28 8.18 4.02
C LYS A 189 -23.86 7.61 3.87
N ILE A 190 -23.38 7.46 2.63
CA ILE A 190 -22.03 6.94 2.33
C ILE A 190 -21.12 8.10 1.89
N PRO A 191 -20.02 8.38 2.61
CA PRO A 191 -19.06 9.42 2.19
C PRO A 191 -18.36 9.03 0.88
N SER A 192 -17.86 10.02 0.15
CA SER A 192 -17.07 9.75 -1.05
C SER A 192 -15.86 8.86 -0.74
N LEU A 193 -15.42 8.05 -1.71
CA LEU A 193 -14.21 7.22 -1.52
C LEU A 193 -13.03 8.09 -1.10
N LYS A 194 -12.92 9.27 -1.73
CA LYS A 194 -11.88 10.24 -1.48
C LYS A 194 -11.94 10.81 -0.06
N GLU A 195 -13.13 11.24 0.41
CA GLU A 195 -13.33 11.68 1.80
C GLU A 195 -12.99 10.57 2.80
N PHE A 196 -13.39 9.34 2.49
CA PHE A 196 -13.11 8.20 3.34
C PHE A 196 -11.62 7.89 3.44
N ILE A 197 -10.89 7.92 2.32
CA ILE A 197 -9.43 7.74 2.28
C ILE A 197 -8.73 8.87 3.05
N GLN A 198 -9.14 10.13 2.84
CA GLN A 198 -8.58 11.28 3.56
C GLN A 198 -8.79 11.15 5.07
N LYS A 199 -9.99 10.79 5.49
CA LYS A 199 -10.31 10.55 6.91
C LYS A 199 -9.46 9.43 7.50
N ILE A 200 -9.25 8.33 6.77
CA ILE A 200 -8.37 7.24 7.22
C ILE A 200 -6.93 7.74 7.35
N ALA A 201 -6.42 8.48 6.36
CA ALA A 201 -5.07 9.01 6.35
C ALA A 201 -4.82 10.01 7.51
N GLU A 202 -5.75 10.92 7.74
CA GLU A 202 -5.69 11.86 8.87
C GLU A 202 -5.68 11.13 10.21
N ASN A 203 -6.53 10.11 10.37
CA ASN A 203 -6.58 9.32 11.59
C ASN A 203 -5.30 8.52 11.83
N SER A 204 -4.68 7.96 10.79
CA SER A 204 -3.40 7.27 10.92
C SER A 204 -2.27 8.23 11.30
N LEU A 205 -2.22 9.43 10.71
CA LEU A 205 -1.21 10.44 11.02
C LEU A 205 -1.35 10.97 12.45
N LYS A 206 -2.59 11.19 12.91
CA LYS A 206 -2.85 11.59 14.31
C LYS A 206 -2.36 10.52 15.28
N LYS A 207 -2.65 9.24 15.00
CA LYS A 207 -2.16 8.12 15.83
C LYS A 207 -0.65 8.05 15.87
N SER A 208 0.05 8.21 14.73
CA SER A 208 1.51 8.17 14.69
C SER A 208 2.14 9.33 15.48
N LEU A 209 1.60 10.54 15.37
CA LEU A 209 2.08 11.70 16.12
C LEU A 209 1.91 11.53 17.64
N ILE A 210 0.77 11.01 18.08
CA ILE A 210 0.52 10.73 19.51
C ILE A 210 1.50 9.67 20.04
N LEU A 211 1.77 8.62 19.26
CA LEU A 211 2.77 7.60 19.60
C LEU A 211 4.20 8.17 19.65
N THR A 212 4.52 9.20 18.86
CA THR A 212 5.85 9.82 18.83
C THR A 212 6.05 10.82 19.98
N ILE A 213 4.97 11.34 20.59
CA ILE A 213 5.03 12.23 21.76
C ILE A 213 5.07 11.42 23.08
N LEU A 214 4.57 10.18 23.06
CA LEU A 214 4.52 9.28 24.21
C LEU A 214 5.73 8.34 24.33
N LEU A 215 6.65 8.38 23.36
CA LEU A 215 7.94 7.67 23.35
C LEU A 215 9.08 8.67 23.51
#